data_AF-A0A8J4G5K4-F1
#
_entry.id   AF-A0A8J4G5K4-F1
#
_cell.length_a   1.000
_cell.length_b   1.000
_cell.length_c   1.000
_cell.angle_alpha   90.00
_cell.angle_beta   90.00
_cell.angle_gamma   90.00
#
_symmetry.space_group_name_H-M   'P 1'
#
loop_
_entity.id
_entity.type
_entity.pdbx_description
1 polymer ?
#
loop_
_entity_poly.entity_id
_entity_poly.type
_entity_poly.pdbx_seq_one_letter_code
_entity_poly.pdbx_strand_id
1 'polypeptide(L)'
;MEDRMQQQLQAPPDCTTVMAMIVRRLGWRLPGDSGIVPFYHLTVSQATQLQGGSTTEERLELLTAFVREALGVSTDSPTPPYLATNLQHFQATLTRLWTAVHWENKNKETLWRLVVDGIPLPGNTHLSRVPIKPCECGSYGGDTDQPYSPRMHHFWECPIAKAVREQIDRHLRLLSPATIEGGITRQQLWLVQAPTGCEQAPWDVIAMAALSSMEYGRYCLRAATREQRQQGASTHGRQQQPQTRTAEQGPRQRAITDFFNRLGGFTQEEDEAANTHPSIYTTQPTLDNAVQTTASPLDQAQARTVADFWTRLHSFAALGIPKYGWDRVGPHHPILAIVGAQLRCDSPMEITDRGSERAEQGP
;
A
#
# COMPACT_ATOMS: atom_id res chain seq x y z
N MET A 1 -72.44 9.80 44.42
CA MET A 1 -71.15 10.51 44.44
C MET A 1 -70.08 9.57 45.00
N GLU A 2 -69.94 8.38 44.41
CA GLU A 2 -69.13 7.29 44.99
C GLU A 2 -68.64 6.32 43.89
N ASP A 3 -68.34 6.84 42.70
CA ASP A 3 -67.92 6.00 41.56
C ASP A 3 -66.68 6.55 40.84
N ARG A 4 -65.82 7.25 41.57
CA ARG A 4 -64.58 7.83 41.04
C ARG A 4 -63.46 7.86 42.08
N MET A 5 -63.22 6.77 42.81
CA MET A 5 -61.99 6.67 43.61
C MET A 5 -61.51 5.24 43.89
N GLN A 6 -61.88 4.27 43.07
CA GLN A 6 -61.09 3.05 42.92
C GLN A 6 -59.90 3.35 42.00
N GLN A 7 -58.95 4.15 42.51
CA GLN A 7 -57.58 4.03 42.05
C GLN A 7 -57.15 2.62 42.49
N GLN A 8 -57.18 1.67 41.56
CA GLN A 8 -56.54 0.38 41.74
C GLN A 8 -55.10 0.64 42.19
N LEU A 9 -54.84 0.48 43.50
CA LEU A 9 -53.49 0.27 43.99
C LEU A 9 -53.05 -1.08 43.43
N GLN A 10 -52.47 -1.05 42.23
CA GLN A 10 -51.76 -2.18 41.68
C GLN A 10 -50.67 -2.57 42.68
N ALA A 11 -50.64 -3.85 43.05
CA ALA A 11 -49.57 -4.40 43.87
C ALA A 11 -48.21 -4.01 43.24
N PRO A 12 -47.19 -3.69 44.07
CA PRO A 12 -45.88 -3.34 43.53
C PRO A 12 -45.40 -4.46 42.59
N PRO A 13 -44.91 -4.12 41.39
CA PRO A 13 -44.48 -5.12 40.43
C PRO A 13 -43.40 -6.01 41.05
N ASP A 14 -43.50 -7.32 40.81
CA ASP A 14 -42.48 -8.25 41.26
C ASP A 14 -41.12 -7.98 40.58
N CYS A 15 -40.06 -8.54 41.16
CA CYS A 15 -38.68 -8.32 40.68
C CYS A 15 -38.52 -8.70 39.20
N THR A 16 -39.20 -9.75 38.74
CA THR A 16 -39.17 -10.21 37.35
C THR A 16 -39.81 -9.18 36.41
N THR A 17 -40.93 -8.58 36.80
CA THR A 17 -41.61 -7.53 36.05
C THR A 17 -40.76 -6.26 35.99
N VAL A 18 -40.17 -5.86 37.11
CA VAL A 18 -39.24 -4.71 37.17
C VAL A 18 -38.03 -4.95 36.28
N MET A 19 -37.42 -6.14 36.33
CA MET A 19 -36.29 -6.49 35.46
C MET A 19 -36.68 -6.49 33.98
N ALA A 20 -37.86 -7.03 33.61
CA ALA A 20 -38.35 -6.98 32.24
C ALA A 20 -38.56 -5.53 31.75
N MET A 21 -39.07 -4.64 32.63
CA MET A 21 -39.23 -3.21 32.34
C MET A 21 -37.88 -2.50 32.15
N ILE A 22 -36.88 -2.83 32.98
CA ILE A 22 -35.53 -2.26 32.88
C ILE A 22 -34.83 -2.76 31.61
N VAL A 23 -34.81 -4.07 31.36
CA VAL A 23 -34.15 -4.67 30.19
C VAL A 23 -34.74 -4.15 28.88
N ARG A 24 -36.05 -3.90 28.82
CA ARG A 24 -36.69 -3.28 27.64
C ARG A 24 -36.22 -1.85 27.35
N ARG A 25 -35.68 -1.15 28.35
CA ARG A 25 -35.14 0.20 28.24
C ARG A 25 -33.62 0.24 28.14
N LEU A 26 -32.95 -0.91 28.32
CA LEU A 26 -31.52 -1.04 28.07
C LEU A 26 -31.26 -1.12 26.57
N GLY A 27 -30.19 -0.47 26.15
CA GLY A 27 -29.76 -0.49 24.77
C GLY A 27 -28.37 0.10 24.60
N TRP A 28 -27.88 -0.02 23.38
CA TRP A 28 -26.56 0.39 22.96
C TRP A 28 -26.65 1.73 22.26
N ARG A 29 -25.72 2.63 22.55
CA ARG A 29 -25.58 3.87 21.81
C ARG A 29 -24.52 3.69 20.73
N LEU A 30 -24.93 3.81 19.47
CA LEU A 30 -23.99 3.73 18.36
C LEU A 30 -23.21 5.05 18.20
N PRO A 31 -21.93 5.00 17.82
CA PRO A 31 -21.17 6.20 17.47
C PRO A 31 -21.84 6.93 16.30
N GLY A 32 -22.11 8.23 16.45
CA GLY A 32 -22.68 9.09 15.40
C GLY A 32 -24.21 9.04 15.25
N ASP A 33 -24.92 8.18 15.98
CA ASP A 33 -26.38 8.15 16.01
C ASP A 33 -26.91 8.71 17.34
N SER A 34 -28.08 9.36 17.27
CA SER A 34 -28.82 9.82 18.45
C SER A 34 -29.78 8.74 18.99
N GLY A 35 -30.02 7.68 18.22
CA GLY A 35 -30.85 6.54 18.62
C GLY A 35 -30.17 5.58 19.59
N ILE A 36 -30.97 4.98 20.49
CA ILE A 36 -30.58 3.84 21.32
C ILE A 36 -31.05 2.57 20.61
N VAL A 37 -30.13 1.64 20.33
CA VAL A 37 -30.46 0.31 19.81
C VAL A 37 -30.85 -0.59 20.98
N PRO A 38 -32.09 -1.10 21.07
CA PRO A 38 -32.51 -1.95 22.17
C PRO A 38 -31.58 -3.17 22.34
N PHE A 39 -31.33 -3.58 23.58
CA PHE A 39 -30.36 -4.62 23.92
C PHE A 39 -30.54 -5.92 23.10
N TYR A 40 -31.80 -6.32 22.85
CA TYR A 40 -32.19 -7.55 22.15
C TYR A 40 -32.27 -7.40 20.62
N HIS A 41 -32.08 -6.18 20.08
CA HIS A 41 -32.11 -5.90 18.63
C HIS A 41 -30.71 -5.61 18.06
N LEU A 42 -29.65 -5.82 18.84
CA LEU A 42 -28.29 -5.60 18.39
C LEU A 42 -27.93 -6.59 17.27
N THR A 43 -27.70 -6.07 16.07
CA THR A 43 -27.19 -6.86 14.94
C THR A 43 -25.67 -7.04 15.03
N VAL A 44 -25.13 -8.04 14.33
CA VAL A 44 -23.67 -8.25 14.23
C VAL A 44 -22.98 -7.00 13.67
N SER A 45 -23.55 -6.34 12.66
CA SER A 45 -22.98 -5.10 12.10
C SER A 45 -22.87 -3.99 13.14
N GLN A 46 -23.91 -3.81 13.97
CA GLN A 46 -23.93 -2.81 15.03
C GLN A 46 -22.99 -3.20 16.18
N ALA A 47 -22.91 -4.49 16.53
CA ALA A 47 -21.95 -4.99 17.51
C ALA A 47 -20.50 -4.73 17.06
N THR A 48 -20.19 -5.00 15.79
CA THR A 48 -18.88 -4.69 15.19
C THR A 48 -18.58 -3.19 15.21
N GLN A 49 -19.59 -2.34 14.94
CA GLN A 49 -19.43 -0.88 15.03
C GLN A 49 -19.13 -0.41 16.47
N LEU A 50 -19.80 -0.99 17.47
CA LEU A 50 -19.52 -0.71 18.89
C LEU A 50 -18.12 -1.17 19.30
N GLN A 51 -17.68 -2.33 18.83
CA GLN A 51 -16.34 -2.84 19.09
C GLN A 51 -15.25 -2.03 18.37
N GLY A 52 -15.57 -1.46 17.21
CA GLY A 52 -14.62 -0.79 16.33
C GLY A 52 -14.51 0.73 16.52
N GLY A 53 -15.14 1.33 17.54
CA GLY A 53 -15.20 2.78 17.72
C GLY A 53 -13.83 3.48 17.66
N SER A 54 -12.92 3.13 18.57
CA SER A 54 -11.56 3.71 18.60
C SER A 54 -10.76 3.40 17.33
N THR A 55 -10.87 2.18 16.80
CA THR A 55 -10.19 1.80 15.55
C THR A 55 -10.71 2.57 14.33
N THR A 56 -11.99 2.98 14.33
CA THR A 56 -12.59 3.77 13.26
C THR A 56 -12.06 5.20 13.29
N GLU A 57 -11.94 5.79 14.48
CA GLU A 57 -11.36 7.12 14.69
C GLU A 57 -9.87 7.14 14.29
N GLU A 58 -9.08 6.18 14.78
CA GLU A 58 -7.66 6.02 14.41
C GLU A 58 -7.47 5.85 12.89
N ARG A 59 -8.33 5.06 12.24
CA ARG A 59 -8.29 4.90 10.77
C ARG A 59 -8.62 6.20 10.05
N LEU A 60 -9.57 6.99 10.56
CA LEU A 60 -9.92 8.28 9.98
C LEU A 60 -8.78 9.29 10.14
N GLU A 61 -8.07 9.28 11.27
CA GLU A 61 -6.88 10.10 11.49
C GLU A 61 -5.76 9.75 10.50
N LEU A 62 -5.46 8.46 10.33
CA LEU A 62 -4.46 7.98 9.38
C LEU A 62 -4.83 8.33 7.94
N LEU A 63 -6.10 8.15 7.56
CA LEU A 63 -6.63 8.54 6.26
C LEU A 63 -6.51 10.05 6.04
N THR A 64 -6.82 10.86 7.05
CA THR A 64 -6.71 12.32 7.00
C THR A 64 -5.26 12.74 6.83
N ALA A 65 -4.33 12.12 7.56
CA ALA A 65 -2.89 12.36 7.43
C ALA A 65 -2.39 11.99 6.02
N PHE A 66 -2.84 10.86 5.46
CA PHE A 66 -2.52 10.46 4.10
C PHE A 66 -3.01 11.46 3.06
N VAL A 67 -4.27 11.90 3.14
CA VAL A 67 -4.82 12.88 2.20
C VAL A 67 -4.11 14.23 2.32
N ARG A 68 -3.85 14.68 3.56
CA ARG A 68 -3.11 15.93 3.83
C ARG A 68 -1.71 15.87 3.19
N GLU A 69 -1.01 14.77 3.38
CA GLU A 69 0.32 14.56 2.81
C GLU A 69 0.27 14.51 1.29
N ALA A 70 -0.68 13.76 0.69
CA ALA A 70 -0.83 13.68 -0.76
C ALA A 70 -1.00 15.08 -1.40
N LEU A 71 -1.78 15.96 -0.74
CA LEU A 71 -2.03 17.34 -1.15
C LEU A 71 -0.85 18.29 -0.87
N GLY A 72 0.17 17.87 -0.11
CA GLY A 72 1.31 18.72 0.26
C GLY A 72 0.99 19.81 1.28
N VAL A 73 -0.04 19.60 2.07
CA VAL A 73 -0.41 20.50 3.15
C VAL A 73 0.47 20.19 4.37
N SER A 74 1.20 21.19 4.88
CA SER A 74 2.01 21.03 6.09
C SER A 74 1.11 20.75 7.31
N THR A 75 1.62 19.93 8.25
CA THR A 75 0.96 19.67 9.54
C THR A 75 0.85 20.90 10.41
N ASP A 76 1.75 21.87 10.24
CA ASP A 76 1.81 23.09 11.03
C ASP A 76 0.87 24.18 10.49
N SER A 77 0.31 23.96 9.29
CA SER A 77 -0.64 24.86 8.66
C SER A 77 -2.06 24.58 9.11
N PRO A 78 -2.92 25.62 9.22
CA PRO A 78 -4.33 25.43 9.52
C PRO A 78 -4.99 24.52 8.46
N THR A 79 -5.90 23.65 8.91
CA THR A 79 -6.58 22.69 8.03
C THR A 79 -7.34 23.43 6.93
N PRO A 80 -6.98 23.24 5.65
CA PRO A 80 -7.65 23.94 4.57
C PRO A 80 -9.04 23.34 4.30
N PRO A 81 -10.01 24.15 3.84
CA PRO A 81 -11.39 23.69 3.63
C PRO A 81 -11.50 22.59 2.57
N TYR A 82 -10.63 22.58 1.56
CA TYR A 82 -10.61 21.54 0.52
C TYR A 82 -10.12 20.17 1.03
N LEU A 83 -9.53 20.08 2.23
CA LEU A 83 -9.08 18.81 2.79
C LEU A 83 -10.27 17.87 3.05
N ALA A 84 -11.36 18.40 3.63
CA ALA A 84 -12.55 17.62 3.92
C ALA A 84 -13.20 17.07 2.64
N THR A 85 -13.31 17.90 1.60
CA THR A 85 -13.81 17.47 0.29
C THR A 85 -12.95 16.37 -0.32
N ASN A 86 -11.62 16.50 -0.28
CA ASN A 86 -10.70 15.48 -0.78
C ASN A 86 -10.77 14.18 0.03
N LEU A 87 -10.95 14.27 1.35
CA LEU A 87 -11.13 13.12 2.21
C LEU A 87 -12.39 12.32 1.82
N GLN A 88 -13.52 13.00 1.65
CA GLN A 88 -14.77 12.38 1.21
C GLN A 88 -14.64 11.75 -0.18
N HIS A 89 -14.03 12.47 -1.14
CA HIS A 89 -13.77 11.93 -2.47
C HIS A 89 -12.85 10.70 -2.42
N PHE A 90 -11.83 10.72 -1.57
CA PHE A 90 -10.89 9.61 -1.47
C PHE A 90 -11.52 8.37 -0.81
N GLN A 91 -12.42 8.53 0.16
CA GLN A 91 -13.22 7.41 0.69
C GLN A 91 -14.09 6.76 -0.41
N ALA A 92 -14.72 7.58 -1.27
CA ALA A 92 -15.45 7.08 -2.42
C ALA A 92 -14.52 6.39 -3.44
N THR A 93 -13.30 6.90 -3.63
CA THR A 93 -12.26 6.26 -4.45
C THR A 93 -11.88 4.89 -3.91
N LEU A 94 -11.59 4.73 -2.61
CA LEU A 94 -11.26 3.42 -2.03
C LEU A 94 -12.39 2.40 -2.24
N THR A 95 -13.64 2.85 -2.09
CA THR A 95 -14.82 2.01 -2.36
C THR A 95 -14.90 1.60 -3.83
N ARG A 96 -14.70 2.55 -4.75
CA ARG A 96 -14.65 2.29 -6.21
C ARG A 96 -13.57 1.29 -6.57
N LEU A 97 -12.34 1.48 -6.09
CA LEU A 97 -11.20 0.59 -6.38
C LEU A 97 -11.42 -0.82 -5.84
N TRP A 98 -12.07 -0.95 -4.68
CA TRP A 98 -12.40 -2.25 -4.11
C TRP A 98 -13.43 -3.00 -4.96
N THR A 99 -14.51 -2.30 -5.34
CA THR A 99 -15.72 -2.90 -5.93
C THR A 99 -15.69 -3.03 -7.45
N ALA A 100 -15.18 -2.01 -8.16
CA ALA A 100 -15.27 -1.92 -9.61
C ALA A 100 -14.02 -2.48 -10.32
N VAL A 101 -12.85 -2.41 -9.69
CA VAL A 101 -11.62 -2.92 -10.30
C VAL A 101 -11.46 -4.39 -9.95
N HIS A 102 -11.76 -5.30 -10.87
CA HIS A 102 -11.56 -6.73 -10.67
C HIS A 102 -10.10 -7.11 -10.96
N TRP A 103 -9.28 -7.18 -9.91
CA TRP A 103 -7.86 -7.48 -10.00
C TRP A 103 -7.37 -8.15 -8.71
N GLU A 104 -6.24 -8.86 -8.73
CA GLU A 104 -5.77 -9.57 -7.54
C GLU A 104 -5.43 -8.61 -6.40
N ASN A 105 -5.74 -9.04 -5.17
CA ASN A 105 -5.54 -8.23 -3.96
C ASN A 105 -4.11 -7.74 -3.80
N LYS A 106 -3.10 -8.51 -4.24
CA LYS A 106 -1.68 -8.11 -4.18
C LYS A 106 -1.38 -6.77 -4.88
N ASN A 107 -2.16 -6.42 -5.91
CA ASN A 107 -1.98 -5.16 -6.65
C ASN A 107 -2.68 -3.98 -5.96
N LYS A 108 -3.70 -4.29 -5.15
CA LYS A 108 -4.49 -3.31 -4.40
C LYS A 108 -3.83 -3.00 -3.06
N GLU A 109 -3.40 -4.04 -2.34
CA GLU A 109 -3.00 -4.02 -0.93
C GLU A 109 -2.05 -2.88 -0.56
N THR A 110 -1.06 -2.61 -1.43
CA THR A 110 -0.08 -1.54 -1.20
C THR A 110 -0.75 -0.19 -0.97
N LEU A 111 -1.77 0.18 -1.75
CA LEU A 111 -2.50 1.44 -1.54
C LEU A 111 -3.18 1.47 -0.18
N TRP A 112 -3.89 0.41 0.22
CA TRP A 112 -4.59 0.36 1.51
C TRP A 112 -3.62 0.44 2.67
N ARG A 113 -2.50 -0.27 2.59
CA ARG A 113 -1.44 -0.22 3.61
C ARG A 113 -0.77 1.14 3.64
N LEU A 114 -0.58 1.80 2.50
CA LEU A 114 -0.04 3.15 2.44
C LEU A 114 -0.96 4.15 3.15
N VAL A 115 -2.27 4.04 2.91
CA VAL A 115 -3.31 4.91 3.48
C VAL A 115 -3.37 4.84 5.00
N VAL A 116 -3.28 3.63 5.56
CA VAL A 116 -3.32 3.42 7.02
C VAL A 116 -1.93 3.38 7.66
N ASP A 117 -0.92 3.88 6.95
CA ASP A 117 0.46 3.88 7.41
C ASP A 117 1.04 2.50 7.77
N GLY A 118 0.46 1.40 7.28
CA GLY A 118 0.76 0.01 7.63
C GLY A 118 1.87 -0.68 6.82
N ILE A 119 2.64 0.08 6.05
CA ILE A 119 3.85 -0.44 5.40
C ILE A 119 5.00 -0.39 6.41
N PRO A 120 5.78 -1.47 6.64
CA PRO A 120 6.80 -1.54 7.68
C PRO A 120 8.02 -0.68 7.33
N LEU A 121 7.84 0.62 7.54
CA LEU A 121 8.79 1.68 7.32
C LEU A 121 9.20 2.24 8.67
N PRO A 122 10.46 2.05 9.10
CA PRO A 122 10.97 2.73 10.29
C PRO A 122 10.72 4.25 10.18
N GLY A 123 10.12 4.83 11.22
CA GLY A 123 9.63 6.22 11.22
C GLY A 123 8.11 6.37 10.99
N ASN A 124 7.40 5.32 10.57
CA ASN A 124 5.94 5.31 10.54
C ASN A 124 5.36 5.34 11.95
N THR A 125 4.10 5.77 12.10
CA THR A 125 3.43 5.97 13.40
C THR A 125 3.46 4.70 14.25
N HIS A 126 3.23 3.54 13.63
CA HIS A 126 3.25 2.22 14.28
C HIS A 126 4.67 1.66 14.53
N LEU A 127 5.72 2.31 13.99
CA LEU A 127 7.13 1.96 14.18
C LEU A 127 7.94 3.15 14.72
N SER A 128 7.29 4.07 15.43
CA SER A 128 7.90 5.29 15.98
C SER A 128 9.07 5.02 16.94
N ARG A 129 9.12 3.83 17.55
CA ARG A 129 10.19 3.39 18.46
C ARG A 129 11.32 2.63 17.75
N VAL A 130 11.17 2.31 16.47
CA VAL A 130 12.20 1.60 15.70
C VAL A 130 13.14 2.63 15.10
N PRO A 131 14.46 2.52 15.33
CA PRO A 131 15.44 3.42 14.73
C PRO A 131 15.27 3.48 13.21
N ILE A 132 15.24 4.70 12.66
CA ILE A 132 15.10 4.91 11.22
C ILE A 132 16.34 4.35 10.53
N LYS A 133 16.18 3.16 9.93
CA LYS A 133 17.25 2.58 9.12
C LYS A 133 17.40 3.39 7.83
N PRO A 134 18.63 3.70 7.40
CA PRO A 134 18.84 4.36 6.14
C PRO A 134 18.26 3.55 4.99
N CYS A 135 17.64 4.23 4.05
CA CYS A 135 17.23 3.64 2.79
C CYS A 135 18.49 3.26 2.01
N GLU A 136 18.47 2.11 1.36
CA GLU A 136 19.60 1.60 0.56
C GLU A 136 19.84 2.44 -0.71
N CYS A 137 18.99 3.44 -1.01
CA CYS A 137 19.28 4.44 -2.04
C CYS A 137 20.21 5.56 -1.56
N GLY A 138 20.49 5.63 -0.25
CA GLY A 138 21.41 6.60 0.37
C GLY A 138 20.83 7.99 0.64
N SER A 139 19.57 8.28 0.26
CA SER A 139 18.99 9.63 0.34
C SER A 139 18.02 9.85 1.51
N TYR A 140 17.87 8.86 2.40
CA TYR A 140 16.90 8.90 3.50
C TYR A 140 17.31 8.02 4.68
N GLY A 141 16.93 8.42 5.89
CA GLY A 141 17.31 7.79 7.15
C GLY A 141 18.77 8.05 7.55
N GLY A 142 19.15 7.60 8.74
CA GLY A 142 20.44 7.94 9.37
C GLY A 142 20.30 9.03 10.43
N ASP A 143 21.44 9.60 10.85
CA ASP A 143 21.53 10.57 11.97
C ASP A 143 21.08 12.00 11.58
N THR A 144 20.74 12.24 10.33
CA THR A 144 20.28 13.55 9.84
C THR A 144 18.80 13.76 10.12
N ASP A 145 18.41 15.01 10.34
CA ASP A 145 17.00 15.38 10.35
C ASP A 145 16.36 15.02 9.01
N GLN A 146 15.17 14.41 9.05
CA GLN A 146 14.56 13.85 7.87
C GLN A 146 13.69 14.91 7.19
N PRO A 147 13.96 15.30 5.93
CA PRO A 147 13.26 16.39 5.26
C PRO A 147 11.80 16.08 4.95
N TYR A 148 11.41 14.80 5.06
CA TYR A 148 10.05 14.33 4.77
C TYR A 148 9.77 12.98 5.45
N SER A 149 8.51 12.53 5.44
CA SER A 149 8.09 11.27 6.04
C SER A 149 8.68 10.03 5.32
N PRO A 150 8.68 8.85 5.96
CA PRO A 150 9.11 7.62 5.29
C PRO A 150 8.25 7.29 4.07
N ARG A 151 6.95 7.59 4.13
CA ARG A 151 6.01 7.41 3.02
C ARG A 151 6.41 8.27 1.82
N MET A 152 6.65 9.55 2.06
CA MET A 152 7.08 10.51 1.06
C MET A 152 8.41 10.10 0.43
N HIS A 153 9.36 9.59 1.23
CA HIS A 153 10.58 9.04 0.67
C HIS A 153 10.27 7.90 -0.30
N HIS A 154 9.66 6.85 0.21
CA HIS A 154 9.63 5.55 -0.46
C HIS A 154 8.67 5.50 -1.65
N PHE A 155 7.64 6.35 -1.68
CA PHE A 155 6.60 6.35 -2.72
C PHE A 155 6.55 7.66 -3.53
N TRP A 156 7.53 8.54 -3.35
CA TRP A 156 7.63 9.77 -4.15
C TRP A 156 9.07 10.18 -4.48
N GLU A 157 9.92 10.34 -3.45
CA GLU A 157 11.26 10.92 -3.61
C GLU A 157 12.37 9.92 -3.96
N CYS A 158 12.21 8.66 -3.57
CA CYS A 158 13.19 7.60 -3.79
C CYS A 158 13.42 7.42 -5.30
N PRO A 159 14.68 7.21 -5.76
CA PRO A 159 14.95 6.97 -7.18
C PRO A 159 14.16 5.80 -7.78
N ILE A 160 13.79 4.80 -6.96
CA ILE A 160 12.90 3.70 -7.34
C ILE A 160 11.51 4.22 -7.71
N ALA A 161 10.92 5.09 -6.88
CA ALA A 161 9.62 5.70 -7.16
C ALA A 161 9.69 6.65 -8.36
N LYS A 162 10.76 7.45 -8.46
CA LYS A 162 11.00 8.35 -9.60
C LYS A 162 11.03 7.59 -10.93
N ALA A 163 11.70 6.43 -10.99
CA ALA A 163 11.76 5.64 -12.22
C ALA A 163 10.37 5.21 -12.74
N VAL A 164 9.45 4.80 -11.86
CA VAL A 164 8.07 4.47 -12.24
C VAL A 164 7.30 5.71 -12.70
N ARG A 165 7.43 6.83 -11.97
CA ARG A 165 6.76 8.09 -12.35
C ARG A 165 7.24 8.62 -13.70
N GLU A 166 8.53 8.49 -14.00
CA GLU A 166 9.09 8.89 -15.29
C GLU A 166 8.51 8.08 -16.46
N GLN A 167 8.22 6.79 -16.26
CA GLN A 167 7.51 5.98 -17.26
C GLN A 167 6.10 6.49 -17.51
N ILE A 168 5.36 6.78 -16.43
CA ILE A 168 3.99 7.31 -16.53
C ILE A 168 4.01 8.68 -17.23
N ASP A 169 4.87 9.59 -16.78
CA ASP A 169 4.99 10.94 -17.34
C ASP A 169 5.27 10.94 -18.84
N ARG A 170 6.18 10.07 -19.30
CA ARG A 170 6.53 9.99 -20.72
C ARG A 170 5.37 9.54 -21.59
N HIS A 171 4.62 8.53 -21.16
CA HIS A 171 3.46 8.06 -21.91
C HIS A 171 2.34 9.10 -21.91
N LEU A 172 2.08 9.72 -20.76
CA LEU A 172 1.01 10.71 -20.69
C LEU A 172 1.30 12.00 -21.49
N ARG A 173 2.57 12.35 -21.71
CA ARG A 173 2.95 13.43 -22.65
C ARG A 173 2.56 13.13 -24.10
N LEU A 174 2.33 11.87 -24.47
CA LEU A 174 1.86 11.48 -25.80
C LEU A 174 0.39 11.83 -26.04
N LEU A 175 -0.43 11.96 -24.98
CA LEU A 175 -1.82 12.42 -25.10
C LEU A 175 -1.90 13.91 -25.42
N SER A 176 -1.17 14.72 -24.64
CA SER A 176 -1.05 16.15 -24.84
C SER A 176 0.08 16.70 -23.97
N PRO A 177 1.04 17.45 -24.53
CA PRO A 177 2.09 18.11 -23.74
C PRO A 177 1.53 19.06 -22.67
N ALA A 178 0.36 19.66 -22.90
CA ALA A 178 -0.30 20.56 -21.96
C ALA A 178 -1.04 19.83 -20.83
N THR A 179 -1.35 18.54 -21.00
CA THR A 179 -2.08 17.75 -20.00
C THR A 179 -1.25 17.53 -18.74
N ILE A 180 0.09 17.47 -18.86
CA ILE A 180 1.00 17.23 -17.73
C ILE A 180 2.21 18.17 -17.76
N GLU A 181 1.93 19.47 -17.86
CA GLU A 181 2.94 20.51 -17.66
C GLU A 181 3.44 20.43 -16.21
N GLY A 182 4.59 19.79 -15.98
CA GLY A 182 5.19 19.59 -14.65
C GLY A 182 5.28 18.13 -14.15
N GLY A 183 4.79 17.15 -14.92
CA GLY A 183 4.75 15.75 -14.49
C GLY A 183 3.55 15.41 -13.58
N ILE A 184 3.28 14.12 -13.36
CA ILE A 184 2.19 13.68 -12.50
C ILE A 184 2.41 14.20 -11.08
N THR A 185 1.32 14.61 -10.44
CA THR A 185 1.37 15.12 -9.07
C THR A 185 1.17 13.99 -8.06
N ARG A 186 1.63 14.23 -6.83
CA ARG A 186 1.42 13.27 -5.73
C ARG A 186 -0.05 13.08 -5.45
N GLN A 187 -0.84 14.15 -5.52
CA GLN A 187 -2.30 14.09 -5.41
C GLN A 187 -2.89 13.13 -6.45
N GLN A 188 -2.50 13.24 -7.72
CA GLN A 188 -3.03 12.37 -8.78
C GLN A 188 -2.70 10.90 -8.52
N LEU A 189 -1.46 10.60 -8.13
CA LEU A 189 -1.02 9.22 -7.91
C LEU A 189 -1.56 8.62 -6.61
N TRP A 190 -1.41 9.33 -5.48
CA TRP A 190 -1.75 8.80 -4.15
C TRP A 190 -3.26 8.84 -3.89
N LEU A 191 -3.98 9.85 -4.38
CA LEU A 191 -5.44 9.90 -4.27
C LEU A 191 -6.16 9.23 -5.44
N VAL A 192 -5.40 8.67 -6.38
CA VAL A 192 -5.90 7.98 -7.57
C VAL A 192 -6.91 8.86 -8.33
N GLN A 193 -6.50 10.11 -8.57
CA GLN A 193 -7.26 11.10 -9.34
C GLN A 193 -6.62 11.25 -10.72
N ALA A 194 -7.37 10.92 -11.77
CA ALA A 194 -6.82 10.97 -13.12
C ALA A 194 -6.38 12.40 -13.50
N PRO A 195 -5.22 12.57 -14.15
CA PRO A 195 -4.84 13.84 -14.75
C PRO A 195 -5.88 14.32 -15.78
N THR A 196 -5.94 15.64 -15.99
CA THR A 196 -6.88 16.25 -16.94
C THR A 196 -6.67 15.71 -18.35
N GLY A 197 -7.69 15.09 -18.94
CA GLY A 197 -7.59 14.47 -20.27
C GLY A 197 -7.18 13.00 -20.25
N CYS A 198 -7.01 12.40 -19.06
CA CYS A 198 -6.92 10.96 -18.88
C CYS A 198 -8.23 10.42 -18.32
N GLU A 199 -8.66 9.25 -18.79
CA GLU A 199 -9.81 8.56 -18.24
C GLU A 199 -9.53 7.96 -16.85
N GLN A 200 -10.52 8.01 -15.97
CA GLN A 200 -10.38 7.53 -14.59
C GLN A 200 -10.19 6.01 -14.47
N ALA A 201 -10.83 5.22 -15.33
CA ALA A 201 -10.77 3.76 -15.21
C ALA A 201 -9.39 3.16 -15.53
N PRO A 202 -8.68 3.58 -16.60
CA PRO A 202 -7.26 3.26 -16.78
C PRO A 202 -6.39 3.76 -15.62
N TRP A 203 -6.64 4.99 -15.15
CA TRP A 203 -5.84 5.59 -14.07
C TRP A 203 -5.92 4.81 -12.75
N ASP A 204 -7.10 4.28 -12.41
CA ASP A 204 -7.31 3.44 -11.23
C ASP A 204 -6.31 2.27 -11.22
N VAL A 205 -6.11 1.61 -12.37
CA VAL A 205 -5.19 0.48 -12.54
C VAL A 205 -3.73 0.96 -12.51
N ILE A 206 -3.43 2.04 -13.22
CA ILE A 206 -2.07 2.61 -13.33
C ILE A 206 -1.55 3.02 -11.95
N ALA A 207 -2.35 3.71 -11.16
CA ALA A 207 -1.95 4.16 -9.83
C ALA A 207 -1.69 2.98 -8.88
N MET A 208 -2.57 1.96 -8.88
CA MET A 208 -2.38 0.76 -8.06
C MET A 208 -1.14 -0.05 -8.50
N ALA A 209 -0.95 -0.23 -9.82
CA ALA A 209 0.22 -0.88 -10.39
C ALA A 209 1.51 -0.15 -9.98
N ALA A 210 1.51 1.18 -10.08
CA ALA A 210 2.65 2.01 -9.74
C ALA A 210 3.04 1.88 -8.27
N LEU A 211 2.08 2.05 -7.35
CA LEU A 211 2.34 1.93 -5.91
C LEU A 211 2.83 0.53 -5.53
N SER A 212 2.19 -0.52 -6.05
CA SER A 212 2.61 -1.91 -5.78
C SER A 212 4.03 -2.19 -6.29
N SER A 213 4.36 -1.66 -7.48
CA SER A 213 5.71 -1.81 -8.05
C SER A 213 6.75 -1.03 -7.25
N MET A 214 6.43 0.16 -6.74
CA MET A 214 7.33 0.92 -5.86
C MET A 214 7.63 0.16 -4.56
N GLU A 215 6.64 -0.53 -3.99
CA GLU A 215 6.87 -1.41 -2.82
C GLU A 215 7.78 -2.59 -3.19
N TYR A 216 7.53 -3.25 -4.33
CA TYR A 216 8.39 -4.31 -4.85
C TYR A 216 9.84 -3.83 -5.06
N GLY A 217 10.02 -2.67 -5.69
CA GLY A 217 11.33 -2.08 -5.97
C GLY A 217 12.17 -1.83 -4.74
N ARG A 218 11.55 -1.50 -3.60
CA ARG A 218 12.27 -1.39 -2.32
C ARG A 218 12.83 -2.72 -1.86
N TYR A 219 12.12 -3.82 -2.07
CA TYR A 219 12.62 -5.15 -1.76
C TYR A 219 13.77 -5.53 -2.71
N CYS A 220 13.63 -5.22 -4.00
CA CYS A 220 14.71 -5.42 -4.97
C CYS A 220 15.99 -4.67 -4.61
N LEU A 221 15.86 -3.39 -4.23
CA LEU A 221 17.02 -2.58 -3.84
C LEU A 221 17.72 -3.17 -2.62
N ARG A 222 16.95 -3.58 -1.60
CA ARG A 222 17.52 -4.26 -0.43
C ARG A 222 18.21 -5.57 -0.79
N ALA A 223 17.66 -6.35 -1.71
CA ALA A 223 18.26 -7.60 -2.17
C ALA A 223 19.57 -7.35 -2.93
N ALA A 224 19.55 -6.46 -3.93
CA ALA A 224 20.71 -6.13 -4.75
C ALA A 224 21.87 -5.57 -3.91
N THR A 225 21.58 -4.69 -2.95
CA THR A 225 22.62 -4.15 -2.06
C THR A 225 23.20 -5.24 -1.13
N ARG A 226 22.39 -6.21 -0.68
CA ARG A 226 22.88 -7.35 0.12
C ARG A 226 23.79 -8.26 -0.70
N GLU A 227 23.39 -8.58 -1.93
CA GLU A 227 24.18 -9.40 -2.86
C GLU A 227 25.53 -8.74 -3.15
N GLN A 228 25.55 -7.43 -3.43
CA GLN A 228 26.79 -6.69 -3.66
C GLN A 228 27.72 -6.71 -2.42
N ARG A 229 27.16 -6.53 -1.21
CA ARG A 229 27.94 -6.61 0.04
C ARG A 229 28.57 -8.00 0.24
N GLN A 230 27.83 -9.07 -0.07
CA GLN A 230 28.32 -10.46 0.04
C GLN A 230 29.42 -10.77 -0.98
N GLN A 231 29.29 -10.27 -2.21
CA GLN A 231 30.31 -10.39 -3.25
C GLN A 231 31.59 -9.64 -2.85
N GLY A 232 31.46 -8.40 -2.36
CA GLY A 232 32.61 -7.60 -1.89
C GLY A 232 33.37 -8.27 -0.73
N ALA A 233 32.66 -8.89 0.21
CA ALA A 233 33.27 -9.64 1.31
C ALA A 233 33.98 -10.92 0.84
N SER A 234 33.43 -11.61 -0.16
CA SER A 234 34.01 -12.84 -0.72
C SER A 234 35.28 -12.58 -1.53
N THR A 235 35.36 -11.44 -2.23
CA THR A 235 36.56 -11.05 -3.01
C THR A 235 37.73 -10.65 -2.11
N HIS A 236 37.47 -10.07 -0.94
CA HIS A 236 38.51 -9.75 0.07
C HIS A 236 38.85 -10.92 1.00
N GLY A 237 38.05 -11.99 1.00
CA GLY A 237 38.21 -13.17 1.87
C GLY A 237 39.00 -14.33 1.28
N ARG A 238 39.59 -14.22 0.07
CA ARG A 238 40.31 -15.33 -0.59
C ARG A 238 41.72 -15.63 -0.05
N GLN A 239 41.94 -15.40 1.24
CA GLN A 239 43.04 -15.97 2.02
C GLN A 239 42.55 -16.28 3.45
N GLN A 240 41.65 -17.25 3.60
CA GLN A 240 41.59 -18.09 4.80
C GLN A 240 40.74 -19.34 4.54
N GLN A 241 41.37 -20.50 4.73
CA GLN A 241 40.80 -21.84 4.62
C GLN A 241 39.62 -22.06 5.59
N PRO A 242 38.72 -23.01 5.29
CA PRO A 242 37.50 -23.22 6.06
C PRO A 242 37.81 -24.01 7.34
N GLN A 243 37.60 -23.39 8.51
CA GLN A 243 37.40 -24.14 9.74
C GLN A 243 35.90 -24.20 10.03
N THR A 244 35.39 -25.43 9.98
CA THR A 244 34.07 -25.85 10.46
C THR A 244 33.80 -25.29 11.85
N ARG A 245 32.87 -24.35 11.96
CA ARG A 245 32.28 -23.94 13.23
C ARG A 245 30.80 -24.31 13.22
N THR A 246 30.48 -25.37 13.95
CA THR A 246 29.14 -25.72 14.43
C THR A 246 28.47 -24.48 15.03
N ALA A 247 27.34 -24.08 14.46
CA ALA A 247 26.57 -22.92 14.91
C ALA A 247 25.86 -23.24 16.23
N GLU A 248 26.42 -22.77 17.35
CA GLU A 248 25.68 -22.69 18.61
C GLU A 248 24.66 -21.54 18.52
N GLN A 249 23.38 -21.88 18.41
CA GLN A 249 22.27 -20.93 18.48
C GLN A 249 22.14 -20.39 19.91
N GLY A 250 22.14 -19.07 20.04
CA GLY A 250 22.10 -18.37 21.32
C GLY A 250 20.82 -18.63 22.15
N PRO A 251 20.86 -18.44 23.47
CA PRO A 251 19.80 -18.86 24.41
C PRO A 251 18.44 -18.19 24.16
N ARG A 252 18.40 -17.01 23.53
CA ARG A 252 17.16 -16.32 23.16
C ARG A 252 16.45 -16.96 21.96
N GLN A 253 17.22 -17.59 21.06
CA GLN A 253 16.70 -18.29 19.89
C GLN A 253 16.18 -19.67 20.30
N ARG A 254 16.87 -20.36 21.22
CA ARG A 254 16.36 -21.58 21.88
C ARG A 254 15.04 -21.35 22.60
N ALA A 255 14.89 -20.25 23.34
CA ALA A 255 13.64 -19.97 24.05
C ALA A 255 12.43 -19.74 23.12
N ILE A 256 12.66 -19.16 21.92
CA ILE A 256 11.60 -18.96 20.92
C ILE A 256 11.27 -20.29 20.23
N THR A 257 12.28 -21.10 19.87
CA THR A 257 12.08 -22.42 19.26
C THR A 257 11.41 -23.40 20.22
N ASP A 258 11.78 -23.40 21.51
CA ASP A 258 11.17 -24.25 22.55
C ASP A 258 9.73 -23.84 22.89
N PHE A 259 9.40 -22.55 22.75
CA PHE A 259 8.03 -22.06 22.95
C PHE A 259 7.06 -22.60 21.89
N PHE A 260 7.45 -22.60 20.61
CA PHE A 260 6.61 -23.12 19.53
C PHE A 260 6.53 -24.66 19.54
N ASN A 261 7.61 -25.37 19.91
CA ASN A 261 7.61 -26.83 20.02
C ASN A 261 6.70 -27.36 21.16
N ARG A 262 6.44 -26.57 22.20
CA ARG A 262 5.56 -26.97 23.32
C ARG A 262 4.07 -26.75 23.05
N LEU A 263 3.69 -25.97 22.04
CA LEU A 263 2.29 -25.60 21.77
C LEU A 263 1.56 -26.50 20.77
N GLY A 264 2.22 -27.50 20.17
CA GLY A 264 1.52 -28.44 19.29
C GLY A 264 2.43 -29.55 18.79
N GLY A 265 2.14 -30.79 19.22
CA GLY A 265 2.70 -31.99 18.62
C GLY A 265 2.17 -32.16 17.20
N PHE A 266 2.87 -31.59 16.23
CA PHE A 266 2.79 -31.98 14.83
C PHE A 266 4.02 -32.82 14.51
N THR A 267 3.79 -34.10 14.23
CA THR A 267 4.79 -35.07 13.81
C THR A 267 5.43 -34.64 12.50
N GLN A 268 6.75 -34.67 12.48
CA GLN A 268 7.65 -34.17 11.44
C GLN A 268 7.70 -35.06 10.18
N GLU A 269 6.63 -35.78 9.83
CA GLU A 269 6.63 -36.76 8.73
C GLU A 269 5.51 -36.57 7.69
N GLU A 270 4.60 -35.60 7.85
CA GLU A 270 3.57 -35.32 6.82
C GLU A 270 3.62 -33.91 6.21
N ASP A 271 4.59 -33.06 6.60
CA ASP A 271 4.63 -31.63 6.21
C ASP A 271 5.69 -31.28 5.14
N GLU A 272 6.41 -32.26 4.60
CA GLU A 272 7.30 -32.05 3.43
C GLU A 272 6.52 -31.87 2.11
N ALA A 273 5.20 -32.05 2.12
CA ALA A 273 4.34 -31.84 0.96
C ALA A 273 3.47 -30.56 1.03
N ALA A 274 3.40 -29.86 2.17
CA ALA A 274 2.46 -28.74 2.37
C ALA A 274 3.10 -27.40 2.77
N ASN A 275 4.38 -27.38 3.17
CA ASN A 275 5.09 -26.14 3.53
C ASN A 275 6.28 -25.79 2.61
N THR A 276 6.20 -26.20 1.36
CA THR A 276 6.94 -25.54 0.29
C THR A 276 6.21 -24.24 -0.03
N HIS A 277 6.59 -23.14 0.62
CA HIS A 277 6.39 -21.83 0.02
C HIS A 277 6.95 -21.94 -1.40
N PRO A 278 6.13 -21.82 -2.46
CA PRO A 278 6.69 -21.87 -3.77
C PRO A 278 7.50 -20.57 -3.90
N SER A 279 8.82 -20.74 -3.97
CA SER A 279 9.75 -19.72 -4.41
C SER A 279 9.45 -19.44 -5.88
N ILE A 280 8.37 -18.71 -6.18
CA ILE A 280 7.94 -18.37 -7.54
C ILE A 280 8.53 -17.03 -8.01
N TYR A 281 9.76 -16.72 -7.61
CA TYR A 281 10.57 -15.65 -8.24
C TYR A 281 11.87 -16.22 -8.84
N THR A 282 11.82 -17.46 -9.33
CA THR A 282 12.93 -18.03 -10.12
C THR A 282 12.39 -18.63 -11.41
N THR A 283 11.96 -17.75 -12.31
CA THR A 283 12.19 -17.96 -13.74
C THR A 283 13.06 -16.80 -14.19
N GLN A 284 14.37 -16.95 -14.01
CA GLN A 284 15.34 -16.16 -14.75
C GLN A 284 15.10 -16.45 -16.24
N PRO A 285 14.99 -15.45 -17.12
CA PRO A 285 15.38 -15.68 -18.50
C PRO A 285 16.89 -15.98 -18.46
N THR A 286 17.28 -17.18 -18.86
CA THR A 286 18.66 -17.50 -19.23
C THR A 286 19.04 -16.64 -20.42
N LEU A 287 19.55 -15.42 -20.13
CA LEU A 287 20.36 -14.68 -21.07
C LEU A 287 21.78 -15.23 -20.96
N ASP A 288 22.02 -16.31 -21.70
CA ASP A 288 23.34 -16.71 -22.13
C ASP A 288 23.91 -15.59 -23.01
N ASN A 289 24.73 -14.72 -22.41
CA ASN A 289 26.07 -14.36 -22.84
C ASN A 289 26.54 -13.07 -22.15
N ALA A 290 27.78 -13.12 -21.69
CA ALA A 290 28.44 -12.13 -20.88
C ALA A 290 28.55 -10.76 -21.58
N VAL A 291 27.83 -9.78 -21.04
CA VAL A 291 28.36 -8.44 -20.79
C VAL A 291 28.14 -8.19 -19.31
N GLN A 292 29.22 -8.17 -18.52
CA GLN A 292 29.16 -7.71 -17.13
C GLN A 292 28.86 -6.21 -17.15
N THR A 293 27.59 -5.85 -17.27
CA THR A 293 27.16 -4.48 -17.05
C THR A 293 27.40 -4.18 -15.58
N THR A 294 28.34 -3.29 -15.29
CA THR A 294 28.68 -2.75 -13.97
C THR A 294 27.56 -1.85 -13.42
N ALA A 295 26.30 -2.25 -13.61
CA ALA A 295 25.14 -1.49 -13.17
C ALA A 295 25.08 -1.49 -11.65
N SER A 296 24.91 -0.31 -11.04
CA SER A 296 24.80 -0.21 -9.59
C SER A 296 23.57 -0.99 -9.09
N PRO A 297 23.52 -1.40 -7.81
CA PRO A 297 22.31 -2.03 -7.24
C PRO A 297 21.06 -1.18 -7.44
N LEU A 298 21.24 0.14 -7.47
CA LEU A 298 20.15 1.08 -7.70
C LEU A 298 19.61 0.94 -9.12
N ASP A 299 20.47 0.93 -10.13
CA ASP A 299 20.07 0.80 -11.54
C ASP A 299 19.36 -0.53 -11.78
N GLN A 300 19.89 -1.62 -11.21
CA GLN A 300 19.27 -2.95 -11.30
C GLN A 300 17.89 -2.97 -10.64
N ALA A 301 17.75 -2.34 -9.47
CA ALA A 301 16.48 -2.26 -8.78
C ALA A 301 15.48 -1.36 -9.53
N GLN A 302 15.90 -0.24 -10.11
CA GLN A 302 15.06 0.61 -10.95
C GLN A 302 14.55 -0.16 -12.17
N ALA A 303 15.44 -0.86 -12.89
CA ALA A 303 15.05 -1.67 -14.04
C ALA A 303 14.02 -2.76 -13.67
N ARG A 304 14.26 -3.49 -12.58
CA ARG A 304 13.30 -4.50 -12.07
C ARG A 304 11.96 -3.90 -11.66
N THR A 305 11.98 -2.71 -11.06
CA THR A 305 10.77 -1.99 -10.64
C THR A 305 9.93 -1.57 -11.83
N VAL A 306 10.57 -1.00 -12.86
CA VAL A 306 9.90 -0.62 -14.11
C VAL A 306 9.34 -1.85 -14.82
N ALA A 307 10.11 -2.94 -14.90
CA ALA A 307 9.65 -4.19 -15.49
C ALA A 307 8.43 -4.78 -14.74
N ASP A 308 8.42 -4.75 -13.40
CA ASP A 308 7.28 -5.19 -12.58
C ASP A 308 6.04 -4.33 -12.84
N PHE A 309 6.19 -3.01 -12.95
CA PHE A 309 5.10 -2.09 -13.28
C PHE A 309 4.41 -2.47 -14.60
N TRP A 310 5.17 -2.62 -15.68
CA TRP A 310 4.61 -3.01 -16.97
C TRP A 310 4.05 -4.43 -16.96
N THR A 311 4.70 -5.38 -16.28
CA THR A 311 4.22 -6.76 -16.15
C THR A 311 2.83 -6.79 -15.48
N ARG A 312 2.60 -5.97 -14.46
CA ARG A 312 1.29 -5.86 -13.81
C ARG A 312 0.23 -5.30 -14.74
N LEU A 313 0.55 -4.26 -15.51
CA LEU A 313 -0.38 -3.68 -16.47
C LEU A 313 -0.73 -4.66 -17.61
N HIS A 314 0.26 -5.39 -18.14
CA HIS A 314 0.01 -6.47 -19.10
C HIS A 314 -0.85 -7.58 -18.49
N SER A 315 -0.58 -7.97 -17.24
CA SER A 315 -1.38 -8.98 -16.54
C SER A 315 -2.83 -8.53 -16.36
N PHE A 316 -3.05 -7.25 -16.05
CA PHE A 316 -4.40 -6.68 -15.99
C PHE A 316 -5.08 -6.68 -17.37
N ALA A 317 -4.38 -6.24 -18.41
CA ALA A 317 -4.90 -6.21 -19.78
C ALA A 317 -5.31 -7.62 -20.27
N ALA A 318 -4.58 -8.66 -19.85
CA ALA A 318 -4.89 -10.06 -20.17
C ALA A 318 -6.22 -10.56 -19.56
N LEU A 319 -6.78 -9.87 -18.56
CA LEU A 319 -8.11 -10.17 -18.00
C LEU A 319 -9.26 -9.76 -18.94
N GLY A 320 -8.98 -8.99 -19.99
CA GLY A 320 -9.96 -8.46 -20.93
C GLY A 320 -10.51 -7.09 -20.52
N ILE A 321 -11.48 -6.58 -21.28
CA ILE A 321 -12.10 -5.27 -21.04
C ILE A 321 -13.00 -5.34 -19.81
N PRO A 322 -12.77 -4.53 -18.76
CA PRO A 322 -13.64 -4.54 -17.59
C PRO A 322 -15.02 -3.95 -17.89
N LYS A 323 -16.03 -4.40 -17.13
CA LYS A 323 -17.45 -4.08 -17.40
C LYS A 323 -17.87 -2.64 -17.10
N TYR A 324 -17.16 -1.92 -16.23
CA TYR A 324 -17.63 -0.62 -15.71
C TYR A 324 -16.58 0.48 -15.89
N GLY A 325 -16.98 1.61 -16.51
CA GLY A 325 -16.16 2.82 -16.61
C GLY A 325 -15.16 2.84 -17.76
N TRP A 326 -15.12 1.79 -18.59
CA TRP A 326 -14.20 1.65 -19.72
C TRP A 326 -14.79 2.08 -21.07
N ASP A 327 -16.09 2.43 -21.12
CA ASP A 327 -16.81 2.76 -22.36
C ASP A 327 -16.24 3.98 -23.09
N ARG A 328 -15.54 4.85 -22.37
CA ARG A 328 -14.91 6.08 -22.90
C ARG A 328 -13.44 5.88 -23.25
N VAL A 329 -12.86 4.73 -22.91
CA VAL A 329 -11.43 4.45 -23.17
C VAL A 329 -11.28 4.09 -24.64
N GLY A 330 -10.79 5.04 -25.42
CA GLY A 330 -10.53 4.85 -26.84
C GLY A 330 -9.20 4.14 -27.13
N PRO A 331 -8.83 4.05 -28.42
CA PRO A 331 -7.54 3.49 -28.84
C PRO A 331 -6.35 4.43 -28.58
N HIS A 332 -6.59 5.63 -28.02
CA HIS A 332 -5.59 6.69 -27.88
C HIS A 332 -4.99 6.80 -26.48
N HIS A 333 -5.51 6.06 -25.48
CA HIS A 333 -4.95 6.13 -24.15
C HIS A 333 -3.53 5.49 -24.14
N PRO A 334 -2.48 6.19 -23.67
CA PRO A 334 -1.09 5.89 -24.02
C PRO A 334 -0.47 4.77 -23.18
N ILE A 335 -1.21 4.23 -22.21
CA ILE A 335 -0.74 3.12 -21.36
C ILE A 335 -1.69 1.94 -21.51
N LEU A 336 -2.98 2.14 -21.26
CA LEU A 336 -4.04 1.12 -21.43
C LEU A 336 -5.09 1.60 -22.44
N ALA A 337 -5.17 0.98 -23.62
CA ALA A 337 -6.09 1.36 -24.70
C ALA A 337 -7.02 0.23 -25.10
N ILE A 338 -8.23 0.55 -25.55
CA ILE A 338 -9.12 -0.43 -26.19
C ILE A 338 -8.91 -0.38 -27.70
N VAL A 339 -8.39 -1.47 -28.28
CA VAL A 339 -8.12 -1.61 -29.71
C VAL A 339 -8.74 -2.91 -30.20
N GLY A 340 -9.70 -2.83 -31.12
CA GLY A 340 -10.32 -4.01 -31.74
C GLY A 340 -10.95 -4.97 -30.72
N ALA A 341 -11.71 -4.43 -29.76
CA ALA A 341 -12.35 -5.17 -28.66
C ALA A 341 -11.38 -5.88 -27.69
N GLN A 342 -10.10 -5.51 -27.69
CA GLN A 342 -9.11 -5.98 -26.72
C GLN A 342 -8.55 -4.81 -25.92
N LEU A 343 -8.34 -5.04 -24.63
CA LEU A 343 -7.56 -4.15 -23.79
C LEU A 343 -6.07 -4.40 -24.08
N ARG A 344 -5.37 -3.36 -24.56
CA ARG A 344 -3.94 -3.39 -24.85
C ARG A 344 -3.18 -2.55 -23.83
N CYS A 345 -2.01 -3.03 -23.46
CA CYS A 345 -1.05 -2.30 -22.65
C CYS A 345 0.16 -1.93 -23.53
N ASP A 346 0.66 -0.71 -23.37
CA ASP A 346 1.90 -0.25 -23.99
C ASP A 346 3.13 -0.88 -23.34
N SER A 347 4.33 -0.49 -23.76
CA SER A 347 5.62 -1.03 -23.34
C SER A 347 6.53 0.01 -22.68
N PRO A 348 7.53 -0.40 -21.89
CA PRO A 348 8.48 0.52 -21.29
C PRO A 348 9.21 1.39 -22.32
N MET A 349 9.37 2.68 -22.02
CA MET A 349 10.22 3.59 -22.79
C MET A 349 11.63 3.66 -22.19
N GLU A 350 12.67 3.62 -23.02
CA GLU A 350 14.07 3.68 -22.55
C GLU A 350 14.34 4.91 -21.69
N ILE A 351 14.90 4.73 -20.49
CA ILE A 351 15.34 5.82 -19.63
C ILE A 351 16.63 6.39 -20.23
N THR A 352 16.51 7.32 -21.18
CA THR A 352 17.66 8.07 -21.68
C THR A 352 18.28 8.86 -20.54
N ASP A 353 19.59 8.67 -20.38
CA ASP A 353 20.40 9.17 -19.26
C ASP A 353 20.33 10.71 -19.19
N ARG A 354 19.95 11.26 -18.03
CA ARG A 354 20.03 12.71 -17.79
C ARG A 354 21.48 13.05 -17.49
N GLY A 355 22.28 13.32 -18.51
CA GLY A 355 23.66 13.71 -18.26
C GLY A 355 24.56 13.93 -19.47
N SER A 356 24.13 14.65 -20.51
CA SER A 356 25.09 15.20 -21.49
C SER A 356 24.73 16.57 -22.06
N GLU A 357 23.88 17.34 -21.37
CA GLU A 357 23.68 18.76 -21.67
C GLU A 357 24.48 19.62 -20.67
N ARG A 358 25.81 19.61 -20.80
CA ARG A 358 26.67 20.73 -20.38
C ARG A 358 27.91 20.78 -21.29
N ALA A 359 28.07 21.95 -21.90
CA ALA A 359 29.25 22.45 -22.61
C ALA A 359 29.44 22.05 -24.09
N GLU A 360 28.49 22.47 -24.94
CA GLU A 360 28.83 22.99 -26.28
C GLU A 360 28.14 24.34 -26.48
N GLN A 361 28.64 25.35 -25.79
CA GLN A 361 28.60 26.72 -26.30
C GLN A 361 30.05 27.12 -26.53
N GLY A 362 30.40 27.22 -27.81
CA GLY A 362 31.56 27.96 -28.31
C GLY A 362 31.16 28.62 -29.64
N PRO A 363 31.97 29.54 -30.18
CA PRO A 363 33.22 30.11 -29.66
C PRO A 363 33.05 31.46 -28.96
#